data_AF-A0A4S3JH61-F1
#
_entry.id   AF-A0A4S3JH61-F1
#
_cell.length_a   1.000
_cell.length_b   1.000
_cell.length_c   1.000
_cell.angle_alpha   90.00
_cell.angle_beta   90.00
_cell.angle_gamma   90.00
#
_symmetry.space_group_name_H-M   'P 1'
#
loop_
_entity.id
_entity.type
_entity.pdbx_description
1 polymer ?
#
loop_
_entity_poly.entity_id
_entity_poly.type
_entity_poly.pdbx_seq_one_letter_code
_entity_poly.pdbx_strand_id
1 'polypeptide(L)'
;MFSATSRRACALTRKSPIPHQPPTRSISLAHSKPNNAYTSSQAHRPILPRYHHPNQQTQTRHLSFAQRMRLGFREASKGIWRKNPVLLPLAIASAVGATVLFAYIAYVEYTRVGPQYHKFPPPVAESLRTAVYYTEVDLNPPKALQAYKEALRIAIEMGMHPFSDEMLGIKLQVAMMLEKAGLVKPAVEVLERTKTETLNWIEDGRKRKAIQMKEEPVDAAVDTMDPEVLEARQKMKEIEEFEDKLRDKALKKAVGIEMKLAELYSSDYIQDEKKAESAQVAAVELCLKELNRRQSLGLPVGEGSNDNDSWLNLTEIATALSDLASTYTDQEKYDLAMPLYLRALDLLRVDEGDSPTCKQVVLLNDVASAMAGQVQKPIRAPDPDIARGQIIDAARQWAQKSIDVAARIQPPIRDQDCDSSCVAATYNLGELAELQNKTKEAERYYAEAKSLALGLSFEEGIAMADNALKRVTTK
;
A
#
# COMPACT_ATOMS: atom_id res chain seq x y z
N MET A 1 0.23 -3.44 -0.23
CA MET A 1 0.22 -4.91 -0.09
C MET A 1 1.63 -5.48 -0.14
N PHE A 2 2.51 -5.04 -1.06
CA PHE A 2 3.94 -5.40 -1.08
C PHE A 2 4.85 -4.59 -0.11
N SER A 3 4.27 -3.87 0.86
CA SER A 3 5.01 -2.93 1.73
C SER A 3 5.06 -3.38 3.20
N ALA A 4 4.84 -4.66 3.46
CA ALA A 4 4.82 -5.22 4.81
C ALA A 4 5.85 -6.34 4.97
N THR A 5 7.08 -6.10 4.54
CA THR A 5 8.23 -6.95 4.82
C THR A 5 9.34 -6.09 5.42
N SER A 6 9.25 -5.87 6.73
CA SER A 6 10.38 -5.42 7.55
C SER A 6 10.04 -5.69 9.03
N ARG A 7 9.89 -6.97 9.37
CA ARG A 7 10.00 -7.49 10.75
C ARG A 7 10.52 -8.92 10.76
N ARG A 8 11.42 -9.30 9.86
CA ARG A 8 11.83 -10.73 9.75
C ARG A 8 13.30 -10.90 9.36
N ALA A 9 14.19 -10.10 9.95
CA ALA A 9 15.63 -10.35 9.93
C ALA A 9 16.05 -11.00 11.26
N CYS A 10 15.48 -12.16 11.58
CA CYS A 10 15.77 -12.88 12.83
C CYS A 10 16.21 -14.30 12.54
N ALA A 11 17.30 -14.72 13.20
CA ALA A 11 17.61 -16.13 13.35
C ALA A 11 16.45 -16.83 14.09
N LEU A 12 16.07 -18.02 13.63
CA LEU A 12 14.89 -18.76 14.09
C LEU A 12 14.84 -18.89 15.62
N THR A 13 13.79 -18.35 16.26
CA THR A 13 13.42 -18.71 17.65
C THR A 13 11.91 -18.82 17.85
N ARG A 14 11.51 -19.68 18.80
CA ARG A 14 10.14 -20.11 19.12
C ARG A 14 9.41 -19.06 20.00
N LYS A 15 8.27 -18.54 19.56
CA LYS A 15 7.46 -17.52 20.29
C LYS A 15 6.40 -18.13 21.23
N SER A 16 6.19 -17.48 22.38
CA SER A 16 5.02 -17.65 23.27
C SER A 16 4.41 -16.26 23.59
N PRO A 17 3.09 -16.13 23.83
CA PRO A 17 2.39 -14.84 23.87
C PRO A 17 2.10 -14.31 25.29
N ILE A 18 2.05 -12.98 25.45
CA ILE A 18 1.60 -12.25 26.66
C ILE A 18 0.44 -11.29 26.28
N PRO A 19 -0.61 -11.10 27.13
CA PRO A 19 -1.81 -10.36 26.78
C PRO A 19 -1.84 -8.89 27.28
N HIS A 20 -2.64 -8.04 26.63
CA HIS A 20 -2.93 -6.64 27.03
C HIS A 20 -4.43 -6.40 27.32
N GLN A 21 -4.69 -5.47 28.26
CA GLN A 21 -6.00 -4.99 28.74
C GLN A 21 -6.48 -3.70 28.03
N PRO A 22 -7.78 -3.35 28.08
CA PRO A 22 -8.37 -2.23 27.32
C PRO A 22 -8.57 -0.94 28.15
N PRO A 23 -8.76 0.24 27.52
CA PRO A 23 -9.08 1.49 28.20
C PRO A 23 -10.58 1.83 28.20
N THR A 24 -11.00 2.58 29.22
CA THR A 24 -12.37 3.00 29.56
C THR A 24 -12.74 4.39 29.01
N ARG A 25 -14.05 4.60 28.80
CA ARG A 25 -14.73 5.84 28.33
C ARG A 25 -15.10 6.82 29.46
N SER A 26 -15.30 8.10 29.11
CA SER A 26 -16.32 9.06 29.62
C SER A 26 -16.01 10.48 29.10
N ILE A 27 -16.87 11.51 28.98
CA ILE A 27 -18.31 11.80 29.18
C ILE A 27 -18.65 13.11 28.41
N SER A 28 -19.94 13.29 28.10
CA SER A 28 -20.71 14.38 27.47
C SER A 28 -20.74 15.77 28.15
N LEU A 29 -21.19 16.82 27.44
CA LEU A 29 -22.29 17.72 27.89
C LEU A 29 -22.77 18.74 26.84
N ALA A 30 -24.05 19.10 26.96
CA ALA A 30 -24.90 19.89 26.06
C ALA A 30 -25.20 21.32 26.59
N HIS A 31 -25.81 22.18 25.74
CA HIS A 31 -26.80 23.26 25.99
C HIS A 31 -26.68 24.35 24.89
N SER A 32 -27.58 25.29 24.61
CA SER A 32 -29.06 25.42 24.53
C SER A 32 -29.31 26.82 23.89
N LYS A 33 -30.45 27.07 23.22
CA LYS A 33 -30.79 28.35 22.52
C LYS A 33 -31.51 29.36 23.43
N PRO A 34 -31.67 30.63 23.00
CA PRO A 34 -33.05 31.13 22.83
C PRO A 34 -33.33 32.13 21.68
N ASN A 35 -34.64 32.32 21.45
CA ASN A 35 -35.38 33.15 20.48
C ASN A 35 -35.54 34.65 20.88
N ASN A 36 -35.92 35.50 19.93
CA ASN A 36 -36.99 36.54 19.99
C ASN A 36 -37.04 37.30 18.63
N ALA A 37 -38.14 37.40 17.88
CA ALA A 37 -39.47 38.01 18.08
C ALA A 37 -39.60 39.41 17.43
N TYR A 38 -40.69 39.56 16.67
CA TYR A 38 -41.07 40.60 15.71
C TYR A 38 -41.41 41.97 16.32
N THR A 39 -41.41 43.03 15.50
CA THR A 39 -42.51 44.02 15.46
C THR A 39 -42.47 44.92 14.22
N SER A 40 -43.65 45.24 13.70
CA SER A 40 -43.93 46.09 12.54
C SER A 40 -44.34 47.50 12.96
N SER A 41 -44.20 48.49 12.08
CA SER A 41 -45.19 49.59 12.00
C SER A 41 -45.17 50.30 10.64
N GLN A 42 -46.39 50.51 10.11
CA GLN A 42 -46.72 51.37 8.98
C GLN A 42 -46.96 52.81 9.45
N ALA A 43 -46.76 53.81 8.58
CA ALA A 43 -47.48 55.08 8.65
C ALA A 43 -47.54 55.79 7.27
N HIS A 44 -48.67 56.48 7.04
CA HIS A 44 -49.17 57.04 5.78
C HIS A 44 -48.71 58.49 5.46
N ARG A 45 -48.69 58.76 4.14
CA ARG A 45 -48.72 59.99 3.28
C ARG A 45 -48.99 61.39 3.90
N PRO A 46 -48.54 62.48 3.22
CA PRO A 46 -49.47 63.18 2.30
C PRO A 46 -48.85 63.68 0.97
N ILE A 47 -49.74 63.96 0.02
CA ILE A 47 -49.50 64.44 -1.36
C ILE A 47 -49.67 65.97 -1.39
N LEU A 48 -48.75 66.70 -2.01
CA LEU A 48 -48.84 68.16 -2.26
C LEU A 48 -48.39 68.53 -3.69
N PRO A 49 -48.89 69.66 -4.23
CA PRO A 49 -49.00 69.89 -5.67
C PRO A 49 -47.73 70.45 -6.33
N ARG A 50 -47.64 70.15 -7.63
CA ARG A 50 -46.50 70.34 -8.53
C ARG A 50 -46.51 71.78 -9.09
N TYR A 51 -45.59 72.63 -8.63
CA TYR A 51 -45.28 73.91 -9.28
C TYR A 51 -44.02 73.73 -10.16
N HIS A 52 -44.15 74.09 -11.43
CA HIS A 52 -43.04 74.16 -12.39
C HIS A 52 -42.31 75.50 -12.22
N HIS A 53 -41.04 75.44 -11.81
CA HIS A 53 -40.08 76.54 -11.98
C HIS A 53 -38.99 76.11 -12.99
N PRO A 54 -38.51 77.06 -13.82
CA PRO A 54 -37.56 76.77 -14.90
C PRO A 54 -36.16 76.47 -14.35
N ASN A 55 -35.51 75.53 -15.05
CA ASN A 55 -34.15 75.04 -14.85
C ASN A 55 -33.13 76.10 -14.40
N GLN A 56 -32.65 75.99 -13.17
CA GLN A 56 -31.24 76.23 -12.89
C GLN A 56 -30.54 74.88 -12.88
N GLN A 57 -29.70 74.66 -13.89
CA GLN A 57 -28.82 73.49 -13.98
C GLN A 57 -27.83 73.52 -12.80
N THR A 58 -28.17 72.87 -11.69
CA THR A 58 -27.14 72.36 -10.79
C THR A 58 -26.61 71.07 -11.41
N GLN A 59 -25.39 71.14 -11.97
CA GLN A 59 -24.67 69.94 -12.41
C GLN A 59 -24.42 69.04 -11.20
N THR A 60 -25.29 68.07 -10.96
CA THR A 60 -25.01 66.94 -10.09
C THR A 60 -24.14 65.97 -10.87
N ARG A 61 -22.81 66.06 -10.67
CA ARG A 61 -21.90 64.99 -11.12
C ARG A 61 -22.34 63.70 -10.43
N HIS A 62 -22.95 62.79 -11.19
CA HIS A 62 -23.26 61.46 -10.71
C HIS A 62 -21.94 60.74 -10.43
N LEU A 63 -21.58 60.65 -9.16
CA LEU A 63 -20.45 59.86 -8.69
C LEU A 63 -20.64 58.42 -9.19
N SER A 64 -19.58 57.84 -9.75
CA SER A 64 -19.63 56.43 -10.14
C SER A 64 -19.92 55.56 -8.92
N PHE A 65 -20.45 54.36 -9.13
CA PHE A 65 -20.74 53.41 -8.05
C PHE A 65 -19.55 53.25 -7.09
N ALA A 66 -18.33 53.15 -7.64
CA ALA A 66 -17.09 53.07 -6.86
C ALA A 66 -16.82 54.34 -6.03
N GLN A 67 -17.05 55.53 -6.59
CA GLN A 67 -16.87 56.80 -5.88
C GLN A 67 -17.90 56.97 -4.75
N ARG A 68 -19.15 56.55 -4.99
CA ARG A 68 -20.23 56.53 -3.98
C ARG A 68 -19.93 55.57 -2.83
N MET A 69 -19.46 54.36 -3.14
CA MET A 69 -19.03 53.38 -2.15
C MET A 69 -17.86 53.94 -1.32
N ARG A 70 -16.84 54.52 -1.95
CA ARG A 70 -15.67 55.07 -1.26
C ARG A 70 -16.02 56.21 -0.32
N LEU A 71 -16.94 57.09 -0.72
CA LEU A 71 -17.44 58.17 0.14
C LEU A 71 -18.29 57.62 1.29
N GLY A 72 -19.18 56.65 1.02
CA GLY A 72 -19.97 55.98 2.04
C GLY A 72 -19.12 55.27 3.09
N PHE A 73 -18.05 54.56 2.69
CA PHE A 73 -17.08 53.98 3.63
C PHE A 73 -16.34 55.05 4.43
N ARG A 74 -15.95 56.17 3.79
CA ARG A 74 -15.22 57.26 4.46
C ARG A 74 -16.10 57.99 5.48
N GLU A 75 -17.39 58.16 5.17
CA GLU A 75 -18.37 58.79 6.05
C GLU A 75 -18.80 57.84 7.20
N ALA A 76 -19.06 56.56 6.90
CA ALA A 76 -19.33 55.54 7.91
C ALA A 76 -18.14 55.31 8.86
N SER A 77 -16.89 55.38 8.35
CA SER A 77 -15.69 55.22 9.19
C SER A 77 -15.53 56.32 10.25
N LYS A 78 -16.05 57.53 9.98
CA LYS A 78 -15.97 58.67 10.89
C LYS A 78 -16.97 58.51 12.05
N GLY A 79 -16.50 57.91 13.13
CA GLY A 79 -17.18 57.87 14.42
C GLY A 79 -17.57 56.48 14.91
N ILE A 80 -17.65 55.48 14.03
CA ILE A 80 -17.95 54.09 14.42
C ILE A 80 -16.82 53.51 15.30
N TRP A 81 -15.56 53.80 14.97
CA TRP A 81 -14.39 53.40 15.78
C TRP A 81 -14.40 53.97 17.21
N ARG A 82 -14.96 55.17 17.39
CA ARG A 82 -15.08 55.80 18.72
C ARG A 82 -16.27 55.28 19.51
N LYS A 83 -17.37 54.94 18.83
CA LYS A 83 -18.60 54.45 19.48
C LYS A 83 -18.51 52.98 19.87
N ASN A 84 -17.79 52.16 19.10
CA ASN A 84 -17.67 50.71 19.29
C ASN A 84 -16.20 50.25 19.24
N PRO A 85 -15.34 50.70 20.18
CA PRO A 85 -13.90 50.45 20.11
C PRO A 85 -13.50 48.98 20.28
N VAL A 86 -14.36 48.15 20.91
CA VAL A 86 -14.10 46.72 21.13
C VAL A 86 -14.84 45.84 20.12
N LEU A 87 -16.12 46.14 19.87
CA LEU A 87 -16.98 45.36 18.97
C LEU A 87 -16.52 45.38 17.51
N LEU A 88 -16.07 46.55 17.02
CA LEU A 88 -15.65 46.70 15.63
C LEU A 88 -14.39 45.91 15.26
N PRO A 89 -13.26 46.00 16.00
CA PRO A 89 -12.09 45.18 15.68
C PRO A 89 -12.37 43.69 15.85
N LEU A 90 -13.22 43.30 16.81
CA LEU A 90 -13.62 41.91 16.98
C LEU A 90 -14.48 41.40 15.80
N ALA A 91 -15.38 42.23 15.27
CA ALA A 91 -16.15 41.91 14.06
C ALA A 91 -15.25 41.79 12.82
N ILE A 92 -14.25 42.67 12.67
CA ILE A 92 -13.28 42.60 11.57
C ILE A 92 -12.41 41.34 11.70
N ALA A 93 -11.88 41.06 12.89
CA ALA A 93 -11.10 39.86 13.15
C ALA A 93 -11.90 38.58 12.90
N SER A 94 -13.18 38.55 13.29
CA SER A 94 -14.10 37.45 13.00
C SER A 94 -14.34 37.27 11.50
N ALA A 95 -14.60 38.35 10.76
CA ALA A 95 -14.80 38.29 9.32
C ALA A 95 -13.53 37.83 8.57
N VAL A 96 -12.36 38.33 8.96
CA VAL A 96 -11.07 37.88 8.43
C VAL A 96 -10.82 36.42 8.77
N GLY A 97 -11.02 36.02 10.04
CA GLY A 97 -10.88 34.64 10.49
C GLY A 97 -11.79 33.66 9.74
N ALA A 98 -13.06 34.03 9.53
CA ALA A 98 -14.00 33.23 8.74
C ALA A 98 -13.57 33.12 7.28
N THR A 99 -13.04 34.19 6.69
CA THR A 99 -12.54 34.18 5.30
C THR A 99 -11.32 33.28 5.17
N VAL A 100 -10.38 33.35 6.11
CA VAL A 100 -9.19 32.49 6.15
C VAL A 100 -9.58 31.03 6.36
N LEU A 101 -10.52 30.75 7.26
CA LEU A 101 -11.03 29.40 7.50
C LEU A 101 -11.71 28.83 6.25
N PHE A 102 -12.54 29.61 5.58
CA PHE A 102 -13.20 29.20 4.33
C PHE A 102 -12.18 28.94 3.22
N ALA A 103 -11.19 29.83 3.06
CA ALA A 103 -10.10 29.64 2.10
C ALA A 103 -9.28 28.39 2.39
N TYR A 104 -9.03 28.08 3.67
CA TYR A 104 -8.36 26.85 4.08
C TYR A 104 -9.18 25.61 3.78
N ILE A 105 -10.49 25.62 4.05
CA ILE A 105 -11.39 24.51 3.71
C ILE A 105 -11.42 24.29 2.19
N ALA A 106 -11.56 25.36 1.39
CA ALA A 106 -11.53 25.28 -0.07
C ALA A 106 -10.17 24.77 -0.59
N TYR A 107 -9.07 25.20 0.03
CA TYR A 107 -7.73 24.71 -0.28
C TYR A 107 -7.60 23.22 0.01
N VAL A 108 -8.06 22.74 1.17
CA VAL A 108 -8.03 21.32 1.53
C VAL A 108 -8.89 20.48 0.58
N GLU A 109 -10.08 20.95 0.24
CA GLU A 109 -10.96 20.24 -0.71
C GLU A 109 -10.30 20.12 -2.09
N TYR A 110 -9.75 21.21 -2.61
CA TYR A 110 -9.11 21.23 -3.92
C TYR A 110 -7.79 20.44 -3.98
N THR A 111 -6.96 20.52 -2.92
CA THR A 111 -5.62 19.92 -2.93
C THR A 111 -5.55 18.52 -2.35
N ARG A 112 -6.46 18.15 -1.43
CA ARG A 112 -6.43 16.84 -0.76
C ARG A 112 -7.57 15.91 -1.15
N VAL A 113 -8.81 16.42 -1.31
CA VAL A 113 -10.00 15.58 -1.51
C VAL A 113 -10.26 15.29 -2.99
N GLY A 114 -10.30 16.33 -3.84
CA GLY A 114 -10.56 16.19 -5.28
C GLY A 114 -9.62 15.19 -5.98
N PRO A 115 -8.29 15.30 -5.80
CA PRO A 115 -7.33 14.39 -6.43
C PRO A 115 -7.44 12.93 -5.98
N GLN A 116 -8.05 12.61 -4.83
CA GLN A 116 -8.19 11.21 -4.39
C GLN A 116 -9.30 10.46 -5.14
N TYR A 117 -10.35 11.17 -5.58
CA TYR A 117 -11.53 10.54 -6.18
C TYR A 117 -11.75 10.91 -7.65
N HIS A 118 -10.85 11.67 -8.29
CA HIS A 118 -10.99 12.07 -9.70
C HIS A 118 -11.12 10.90 -10.69
N LYS A 119 -10.64 9.70 -10.32
CA LYS A 119 -10.78 8.47 -11.12
C LYS A 119 -12.19 7.87 -11.07
N PHE A 120 -13.00 8.30 -10.12
CA PHE A 120 -14.38 7.87 -9.94
C PHE A 120 -15.33 8.96 -10.44
N PRO A 121 -16.41 8.61 -11.14
CA PRO A 121 -17.41 9.62 -11.47
C PRO A 121 -18.06 10.16 -10.19
N PRO A 122 -18.55 11.42 -10.20
CA PRO A 122 -19.00 12.10 -8.98
C PRO A 122 -20.00 11.32 -8.10
N PRO A 123 -21.00 10.59 -8.67
CA PRO A 123 -21.93 9.78 -7.87
C PRO A 123 -21.24 8.66 -7.08
N VAL A 124 -20.24 7.99 -7.68
CA VAL A 124 -19.48 6.93 -6.99
C VAL A 124 -18.59 7.52 -5.92
N ALA A 125 -17.93 8.65 -6.20
CA ALA A 125 -17.09 9.33 -5.24
C ALA A 125 -17.86 9.75 -3.97
N GLU A 126 -19.14 10.15 -4.10
CA GLU A 126 -19.99 10.50 -2.96
C GLU A 126 -20.28 9.30 -2.05
N SER A 127 -20.67 8.16 -2.62
CA SER A 127 -20.86 6.92 -1.86
C SER A 127 -19.55 6.45 -1.22
N LEU A 128 -18.41 6.55 -1.92
CA LEU A 128 -17.10 6.18 -1.39
C LEU A 128 -16.65 7.09 -0.25
N ARG A 129 -16.89 8.40 -0.31
CA ARG A 129 -16.62 9.32 0.80
C ARG A 129 -17.34 8.88 2.08
N THR A 130 -18.59 8.45 1.95
CA THR A 130 -19.38 7.91 3.07
C THR A 130 -18.78 6.59 3.59
N ALA A 131 -18.39 5.70 2.70
CA ALA A 131 -17.78 4.42 3.06
C ALA A 131 -16.45 4.60 3.80
N VAL A 132 -15.59 5.49 3.30
CA VAL A 132 -14.28 5.82 3.89
C VAL A 132 -14.45 6.51 5.24
N TYR A 133 -15.43 7.41 5.39
CA TYR A 133 -15.76 8.00 6.69
C TYR A 133 -16.07 6.92 7.74
N TYR A 134 -16.92 5.95 7.40
CA TYR A 134 -17.26 4.84 8.29
C TYR A 134 -16.19 3.74 8.38
N THR A 135 -15.07 3.89 7.67
CA THR A 135 -13.90 2.99 7.76
C THR A 135 -12.79 3.62 8.61
N GLU A 136 -12.50 4.90 8.40
CA GLU A 136 -11.34 5.57 9.00
C GLU A 136 -11.68 6.51 10.16
N VAL A 137 -12.88 7.13 10.16
CA VAL A 137 -13.25 8.16 11.15
C VAL A 137 -14.13 7.58 12.26
N ASP A 138 -15.25 6.96 11.89
CA ASP A 138 -16.19 6.33 12.82
C ASP A 138 -16.43 4.90 12.36
N LEU A 139 -15.55 3.97 12.80
CA LEU A 139 -15.55 2.59 12.33
C LEU A 139 -16.92 1.92 12.58
N ASN A 140 -17.71 1.82 11.52
CA ASN A 140 -19.06 1.28 11.53
C ASN A 140 -19.24 0.33 10.34
N PRO A 141 -18.92 -0.97 10.51
CA PRO A 141 -18.85 -1.91 9.39
C PRO A 141 -20.16 -2.08 8.61
N PRO A 142 -21.35 -2.14 9.26
CA PRO A 142 -22.62 -2.21 8.53
C PRO A 142 -22.86 -1.00 7.62
N LYS A 143 -22.62 0.22 8.12
CA LYS A 143 -22.81 1.46 7.34
C LYS A 143 -21.76 1.59 6.24
N ALA A 144 -20.49 1.29 6.54
CA ALA A 144 -19.42 1.28 5.56
C ALA A 144 -19.72 0.28 4.43
N LEU A 145 -20.12 -0.94 4.77
CA LEU A 145 -20.45 -1.98 3.80
C LEU A 145 -21.64 -1.59 2.92
N GLN A 146 -22.68 -0.96 3.49
CA GLN A 146 -23.80 -0.45 2.72
C GLN A 146 -23.35 0.60 1.70
N ALA A 147 -22.51 1.55 2.12
CA ALA A 147 -21.96 2.60 1.26
C ALA A 147 -21.04 2.04 0.16
N TYR A 148 -20.20 1.04 0.47
CA TYR A 148 -19.37 0.36 -0.54
C TYR A 148 -20.19 -0.42 -1.56
N LYS A 149 -21.24 -1.12 -1.13
CA LYS A 149 -22.16 -1.83 -2.04
C LYS A 149 -22.85 -0.86 -3.00
N GLU A 150 -23.28 0.29 -2.48
CA GLU A 150 -23.89 1.33 -3.30
C GLU A 150 -22.90 1.93 -4.30
N ALA A 151 -21.67 2.21 -3.87
CA ALA A 151 -20.60 2.67 -4.76
C ALA A 151 -20.34 1.67 -5.91
N LEU A 152 -20.27 0.37 -5.62
CA LEU A 152 -20.08 -0.67 -6.64
C LEU A 152 -21.28 -0.75 -7.61
N ARG A 153 -22.51 -0.63 -7.10
CA ARG A 153 -23.74 -0.64 -7.93
C ARG A 153 -23.74 0.53 -8.91
N ILE A 154 -23.52 1.74 -8.40
CA ILE A 154 -23.50 2.96 -9.23
C ILE A 154 -22.35 2.90 -10.24
N ALA A 155 -21.18 2.39 -9.85
CA ALA A 155 -20.05 2.24 -10.75
C ALA A 155 -20.36 1.33 -11.95
N ILE A 156 -21.04 0.19 -11.70
CA ILE A 156 -21.51 -0.72 -12.76
C ILE A 156 -22.54 -0.02 -13.65
N GLU A 157 -23.50 0.70 -13.07
CA GLU A 157 -24.53 1.45 -13.82
C GLU A 157 -23.93 2.54 -14.72
N MET A 158 -22.81 3.13 -14.31
CA MET A 158 -22.06 4.10 -15.12
C MET A 158 -21.08 3.45 -16.10
N GLY A 159 -21.13 2.12 -16.28
CA GLY A 159 -20.31 1.40 -17.26
C GLY A 159 -18.84 1.25 -16.88
N MET A 160 -18.48 1.39 -15.60
CA MET A 160 -17.11 1.10 -15.17
C MET A 160 -16.80 -0.39 -15.33
N HIS A 161 -15.63 -0.69 -15.90
CA HIS A 161 -15.22 -2.08 -16.15
C HIS A 161 -15.07 -2.85 -14.82
N PRO A 162 -15.73 -4.01 -14.61
CA PRO A 162 -15.77 -4.70 -13.31
C PRO A 162 -14.41 -5.11 -12.71
N PHE A 163 -13.40 -5.26 -13.55
CA PHE A 163 -12.02 -5.61 -13.18
C PHE A 163 -11.05 -4.44 -13.39
N SER A 164 -11.55 -3.21 -13.54
CA SER A 164 -10.70 -2.02 -13.56
C SER A 164 -10.00 -1.82 -12.21
N ASP A 165 -9.03 -0.92 -12.20
CA ASP A 165 -8.25 -0.71 -11.00
C ASP A 165 -9.09 -0.21 -9.83
N GLU A 166 -10.01 0.69 -10.15
CA GLU A 166 -10.99 1.34 -9.30
C GLU A 166 -11.95 0.30 -8.71
N MET A 167 -12.53 -0.55 -9.56
CA MET A 167 -13.52 -1.54 -9.13
C MET A 167 -12.93 -2.60 -8.20
N LEU A 168 -11.76 -3.14 -8.55
CA LEU A 168 -11.04 -4.06 -7.67
C LEU A 168 -10.59 -3.32 -6.40
N GLY A 169 -10.16 -2.06 -6.52
CA GLY A 169 -9.79 -1.23 -5.38
C GLY A 169 -10.91 -1.11 -4.34
N ILE A 170 -12.15 -0.88 -4.77
CA ILE A 170 -13.31 -0.85 -3.87
C ILE A 170 -13.48 -2.19 -3.16
N LYS A 171 -13.42 -3.33 -3.87
CA LYS A 171 -13.54 -4.67 -3.26
C LYS A 171 -12.44 -4.93 -2.20
N LEU A 172 -11.20 -4.51 -2.49
CA LEU A 172 -10.09 -4.62 -1.54
C LEU A 172 -10.27 -3.71 -0.32
N GLN A 173 -10.83 -2.51 -0.49
CA GLN A 173 -11.18 -1.61 0.62
C GLN A 173 -12.28 -2.22 1.51
N VAL A 174 -13.25 -2.94 0.95
CA VAL A 174 -14.24 -3.69 1.74
C VAL A 174 -13.55 -4.73 2.63
N ALA A 175 -12.64 -5.53 2.07
CA ALA A 175 -11.91 -6.53 2.83
C ALA A 175 -11.06 -5.89 3.95
N MET A 176 -10.33 -4.80 3.64
CA MET A 176 -9.55 -4.05 4.62
C MET A 176 -10.43 -3.48 5.76
N MET A 177 -11.60 -2.92 5.42
CA MET A 177 -12.54 -2.41 6.43
C MET A 177 -13.03 -3.53 7.35
N LEU A 178 -13.37 -4.70 6.79
CA LEU A 178 -13.78 -5.87 7.56
C LEU A 178 -12.66 -6.36 8.49
N GLU A 179 -11.42 -6.40 7.99
CA GLU A 179 -10.24 -6.74 8.79
C GLU A 179 -10.05 -5.76 9.96
N LYS A 180 -10.08 -4.44 9.69
CA LYS A 180 -10.01 -3.39 10.72
C LYS A 180 -11.10 -3.53 11.79
N ALA A 181 -12.26 -4.02 11.40
CA ALA A 181 -13.37 -4.29 12.31
C ALA A 181 -13.25 -5.59 13.12
N GLY A 182 -12.16 -6.35 12.95
CA GLY A 182 -11.97 -7.68 13.55
C GLY A 182 -12.81 -8.77 12.87
N LEU A 183 -13.47 -8.47 11.75
CA LEU A 183 -14.28 -9.40 10.96
C LEU A 183 -13.42 -10.13 9.92
N VAL A 184 -12.40 -10.85 10.40
CA VAL A 184 -11.37 -11.48 9.55
C VAL A 184 -11.97 -12.54 8.62
N LYS A 185 -12.91 -13.37 9.09
CA LYS A 185 -13.56 -14.39 8.24
C LYS A 185 -14.33 -13.77 7.06
N PRO A 186 -15.22 -12.78 7.26
CA PRO A 186 -15.81 -12.04 6.14
C PRO A 186 -14.79 -11.38 5.22
N ALA A 187 -13.69 -10.84 5.75
CA ALA A 187 -12.63 -10.25 4.92
C ALA A 187 -12.00 -11.31 3.98
N VAL A 188 -11.68 -12.50 4.50
CA VAL A 188 -11.19 -13.64 3.73
C VAL A 188 -12.18 -14.04 2.63
N GLU A 189 -13.48 -14.14 2.94
CA GLU A 189 -14.51 -14.48 1.94
C GLU A 189 -14.59 -13.47 0.79
N VAL A 190 -14.50 -12.17 1.09
CA VAL A 190 -14.47 -11.12 0.08
C VAL A 190 -13.23 -11.23 -0.81
N LEU A 191 -12.06 -11.52 -0.21
CA LEU A 191 -10.80 -11.68 -0.93
C LEU A 191 -10.80 -12.94 -1.81
N GLU A 192 -11.20 -14.10 -1.30
CA GLU A 192 -11.30 -15.34 -2.07
C GLU A 192 -12.22 -15.19 -3.26
N ARG A 193 -13.41 -14.59 -3.06
CA ARG A 193 -14.37 -14.34 -4.14
C ARG A 193 -13.78 -13.38 -5.18
N THR A 194 -13.21 -12.26 -4.74
CA THR A 194 -12.63 -11.25 -5.63
C THR A 194 -11.51 -11.85 -6.47
N LYS A 195 -10.62 -12.62 -5.86
CA LYS A 195 -9.56 -13.35 -6.55
C LYS A 195 -10.13 -14.31 -7.60
N THR A 196 -11.07 -15.16 -7.20
CA THR A 196 -11.63 -16.20 -8.08
C THR A 196 -12.30 -15.58 -9.31
N GLU A 197 -13.14 -14.57 -9.11
CA GLU A 197 -13.77 -13.83 -10.22
C GLU A 197 -12.72 -13.20 -11.15
N THR A 198 -11.64 -12.64 -10.58
CA THR A 198 -10.57 -11.97 -11.33
C THR A 198 -9.76 -12.95 -12.17
N LEU A 199 -9.32 -14.07 -11.59
CA LEU A 199 -8.56 -15.09 -12.30
C LEU A 199 -9.38 -15.72 -13.43
N ASN A 200 -10.66 -16.02 -13.19
CA ASN A 200 -11.55 -16.54 -14.22
C ASN A 200 -11.67 -15.58 -15.41
N TRP A 201 -11.87 -14.28 -15.14
CA TRP A 201 -11.95 -13.27 -16.20
C TRP A 201 -10.65 -13.17 -17.02
N ILE A 202 -9.48 -13.22 -16.35
CA ILE A 202 -8.18 -13.19 -17.01
C ILE A 202 -7.99 -14.41 -17.91
N GLU A 203 -8.27 -15.60 -17.38
CA GLU A 203 -8.14 -16.85 -18.14
C GLU A 203 -9.07 -16.89 -19.33
N ASP A 204 -10.35 -16.55 -19.14
CA ASP A 204 -11.34 -16.60 -20.21
C ASP A 204 -11.05 -15.55 -21.28
N GLY A 205 -10.60 -14.35 -20.90
CA GLY A 205 -10.13 -13.33 -21.83
C GLY A 205 -8.96 -13.83 -22.69
N ARG A 206 -7.93 -14.41 -22.05
CA ARG A 206 -6.77 -14.98 -22.76
C ARG A 206 -7.16 -16.15 -23.67
N LYS A 207 -8.08 -17.02 -23.24
CA LYS A 207 -8.61 -18.13 -24.06
C LYS A 207 -9.35 -17.60 -25.30
N ARG A 208 -10.24 -16.62 -25.14
CA ARG A 208 -10.96 -15.99 -26.25
C ARG A 208 -10.00 -15.38 -27.26
N LYS A 209 -9.00 -14.62 -26.79
CA LYS A 209 -7.97 -14.03 -27.65
C LYS A 209 -7.18 -15.09 -28.44
N ALA A 210 -6.77 -16.16 -27.78
CA ALA A 210 -6.04 -17.25 -28.43
C ALA A 210 -6.87 -17.97 -29.51
N ILE A 211 -8.20 -18.05 -29.34
CA ILE A 211 -9.12 -18.58 -30.36
C ILE A 211 -9.21 -17.59 -31.53
N GLN A 212 -9.44 -16.30 -31.25
CA GLN A 212 -9.53 -15.27 -32.27
C GLN A 212 -8.27 -15.18 -33.15
N MET A 213 -7.08 -15.28 -32.54
CA MET A 213 -5.80 -15.30 -33.27
C MET A 213 -5.62 -16.52 -34.18
N LYS A 214 -6.28 -17.65 -33.89
CA LYS A 214 -6.25 -18.85 -34.76
C LYS A 214 -7.26 -18.77 -35.90
N GLU A 215 -8.34 -18.02 -35.70
CA GLU A 215 -9.42 -17.86 -36.67
C GLU A 215 -9.19 -16.69 -37.63
N GLU A 216 -8.34 -15.72 -37.29
CA GLU A 216 -7.96 -14.65 -38.22
C GLU A 216 -7.07 -15.18 -39.38
N PRO A 217 -7.50 -15.02 -40.65
CA PRO A 217 -6.72 -15.46 -41.80
C PRO A 217 -5.47 -14.59 -42.00
N VAL A 218 -4.32 -15.25 -42.11
CA VAL A 218 -2.97 -14.65 -42.22
C VAL A 218 -2.81 -13.77 -43.48
N ASP A 219 -3.65 -13.97 -44.51
CA ASP A 219 -3.51 -13.37 -45.84
C ASP A 219 -4.70 -12.49 -46.29
N ALA A 220 -5.54 -11.98 -45.39
CA ALA A 220 -6.58 -11.02 -45.79
C ALA A 220 -5.93 -9.70 -46.23
N ALA A 221 -5.71 -9.54 -47.55
CA ALA A 221 -5.12 -8.36 -48.16
C ALA A 221 -5.89 -7.09 -47.74
N VAL A 222 -5.27 -6.32 -46.84
CA VAL A 222 -5.79 -5.07 -46.26
C VAL A 222 -6.22 -4.08 -47.35
N ASP A 223 -5.59 -4.13 -48.52
CA ASP A 223 -5.88 -3.26 -49.68
C ASP A 223 -7.23 -3.53 -50.37
N THR A 224 -7.97 -4.60 -50.00
CA THR A 224 -9.29 -4.92 -50.58
C THR A 224 -10.46 -4.79 -49.60
N MET A 225 -10.22 -4.36 -48.37
CA MET A 225 -11.26 -4.27 -47.34
C MET A 225 -11.99 -2.91 -47.41
N ASP A 226 -13.31 -2.94 -47.21
CA ASP A 226 -14.14 -1.75 -47.06
C ASP A 226 -13.61 -0.87 -45.91
N PRO A 227 -13.45 0.46 -46.10
CA PRO A 227 -13.04 1.39 -45.05
C PRO A 227 -13.80 1.24 -43.72
N GLU A 228 -15.10 0.94 -43.77
CA GLU A 228 -15.93 0.78 -42.56
C GLU A 228 -15.56 -0.49 -41.77
N VAL A 229 -15.18 -1.57 -42.47
CA VAL A 229 -14.71 -2.82 -41.87
C VAL A 229 -13.31 -2.64 -41.26
N LEU A 230 -12.46 -1.84 -41.91
CA LEU A 230 -11.13 -1.51 -41.38
C LEU A 230 -11.22 -0.71 -40.08
N GLU A 231 -12.10 0.29 -40.01
CA GLU A 231 -12.33 1.09 -38.81
C GLU A 231 -12.90 0.24 -37.67
N ALA A 232 -13.85 -0.65 -37.95
CA ALA A 232 -14.38 -1.59 -36.97
C ALA A 232 -13.28 -2.52 -36.42
N ARG A 233 -12.41 -3.05 -37.29
CA ARG A 233 -11.29 -3.92 -36.87
C ARG A 233 -10.28 -3.17 -36.01
N GLN A 234 -9.98 -1.91 -36.34
CA GLN A 234 -9.11 -1.06 -35.52
C GLN A 234 -9.70 -0.81 -34.13
N LYS A 235 -10.97 -0.44 -34.03
CA LYS A 235 -11.65 -0.25 -32.74
C LYS A 235 -11.65 -1.52 -31.88
N MET A 236 -11.90 -2.69 -32.50
CA MET A 236 -11.83 -3.97 -31.79
C MET A 236 -10.43 -4.26 -31.26
N LYS A 237 -9.39 -3.94 -32.03
CA LYS A 237 -8.00 -4.09 -31.61
C LYS A 237 -7.66 -3.16 -30.43
N GLU A 238 -8.10 -1.91 -30.47
CA GLU A 238 -7.91 -0.95 -29.37
C GLU A 238 -8.59 -1.41 -28.07
N ILE A 239 -9.82 -1.94 -28.16
CA ILE A 239 -10.54 -2.51 -27.01
C ILE A 239 -9.79 -3.71 -26.44
N GLU A 240 -9.28 -4.60 -27.29
CA GLU A 240 -8.53 -5.78 -26.85
C GLU A 240 -7.20 -5.41 -26.18
N GLU A 241 -6.47 -4.44 -26.73
CA GLU A 241 -5.25 -3.90 -26.12
C GLU A 241 -5.53 -3.24 -24.76
N PHE A 242 -6.66 -2.56 -24.63
CA PHE A 242 -7.11 -2.00 -23.35
C PHE A 242 -7.44 -3.11 -22.34
N GLU A 243 -8.17 -4.16 -22.73
CA GLU A 243 -8.47 -5.28 -21.85
C GLU A 243 -7.21 -6.04 -21.43
N ASP A 244 -6.21 -6.19 -22.30
CA ASP A 244 -4.92 -6.80 -21.96
C ASP A 244 -4.23 -6.06 -20.82
N LYS A 245 -4.17 -4.73 -20.90
CA LYS A 245 -3.60 -3.90 -19.83
C LYS A 245 -4.35 -4.09 -18.51
N LEU A 246 -5.68 -4.15 -18.57
CA LEU A 246 -6.48 -4.43 -17.38
C LEU A 246 -6.22 -5.83 -16.82
N ARG A 247 -6.07 -6.85 -17.66
CA ARG A 247 -5.74 -8.22 -17.24
C ARG A 247 -4.40 -8.29 -16.51
N ASP A 248 -3.39 -7.57 -17.01
CA ASP A 248 -2.08 -7.51 -16.38
C ASP A 248 -2.15 -6.89 -14.97
N LYS A 249 -2.85 -5.76 -14.84
CA LYS A 249 -3.10 -5.10 -13.56
C LYS A 249 -3.92 -5.94 -12.58
N ALA A 250 -4.97 -6.59 -13.10
CA ALA A 250 -5.83 -7.44 -12.32
C ALA A 250 -5.09 -8.70 -11.83
N LEU A 251 -4.18 -9.25 -12.64
CA LEU A 251 -3.32 -10.36 -12.24
C LEU A 251 -2.37 -9.95 -11.11
N LYS A 252 -1.77 -8.75 -11.20
CA LYS A 252 -0.94 -8.18 -10.13
C LYS A 252 -1.73 -8.08 -8.81
N LYS A 253 -3.00 -7.67 -8.89
CA LYS A 253 -3.92 -7.66 -7.73
C LYS A 253 -4.24 -9.05 -7.22
N ALA A 254 -4.47 -10.02 -8.10
CA ALA A 254 -4.72 -11.40 -7.69
C ALA A 254 -3.54 -11.99 -6.90
N VAL A 255 -2.30 -11.72 -7.32
CA VAL A 255 -1.09 -12.08 -6.54
C VAL A 255 -1.11 -11.41 -5.17
N GLY A 256 -1.36 -10.11 -5.12
CA GLY A 256 -1.46 -9.38 -3.84
C GLY A 256 -2.58 -9.89 -2.92
N ILE A 257 -3.71 -10.32 -3.49
CA ILE A 257 -4.80 -10.96 -2.74
C ILE A 257 -4.34 -12.29 -2.15
N GLU A 258 -3.65 -13.14 -2.93
CA GLU A 258 -3.13 -14.42 -2.41
C GLU A 258 -2.13 -14.20 -1.26
N MET A 259 -1.24 -13.22 -1.38
CA MET A 259 -0.32 -12.85 -0.30
C MET A 259 -1.08 -12.37 0.96
N LYS A 260 -2.11 -11.54 0.78
CA LYS A 260 -2.94 -11.09 1.91
C LYS A 260 -3.75 -12.23 2.53
N LEU A 261 -4.27 -13.15 1.72
CA LEU A 261 -4.96 -14.34 2.20
C LEU A 261 -4.03 -15.19 3.05
N ALA A 262 -2.78 -15.38 2.62
CA ALA A 262 -1.79 -16.09 3.41
C ALA A 262 -1.58 -15.46 4.80
N GLU A 263 -1.41 -14.14 4.84
CA GLU A 263 -1.30 -13.38 6.10
C GLU A 263 -2.52 -13.61 6.99
N LEU A 264 -3.73 -13.47 6.45
CA LEU A 264 -4.97 -13.64 7.22
C LEU A 264 -5.17 -15.08 7.70
N TYR A 265 -4.80 -16.09 6.91
CA TYR A 265 -4.86 -17.49 7.33
C TYR A 265 -3.87 -17.80 8.45
N SER A 266 -2.65 -17.25 8.39
CA SER A 266 -1.64 -17.40 9.45
C SER A 266 -1.92 -16.56 10.70
N SER A 267 -2.87 -15.62 10.63
CA SER A 267 -3.18 -14.74 11.75
C SER A 267 -3.72 -15.51 12.96
N ASP A 268 -3.52 -14.95 14.16
CA ASP A 268 -4.05 -15.49 15.42
C ASP A 268 -5.58 -15.71 15.41
N TYR A 269 -6.30 -15.05 14.49
CA TYR A 269 -7.74 -15.16 14.35
C TYR A 269 -8.21 -16.40 13.57
N ILE A 270 -7.39 -16.89 12.62
CA ILE A 270 -7.76 -18.00 11.73
C ILE A 270 -6.93 -19.25 12.00
N GLN A 271 -5.60 -19.10 12.15
CA GLN A 271 -4.66 -20.17 12.49
C GLN A 271 -4.72 -21.39 11.53
N ASP A 272 -4.87 -21.15 10.23
CA ASP A 272 -4.89 -22.18 9.19
C ASP A 272 -3.59 -22.12 8.35
N GLU A 273 -2.50 -22.62 8.93
CA GLU A 273 -1.17 -22.63 8.30
C GLU A 273 -1.14 -23.36 6.95
N LYS A 274 -2.01 -24.36 6.77
CA LYS A 274 -2.09 -25.10 5.49
C LYS A 274 -2.66 -24.22 4.38
N LYS A 275 -3.73 -23.48 4.67
CA LYS A 275 -4.27 -22.51 3.71
C LYS A 275 -3.32 -21.33 3.51
N ALA A 276 -2.61 -20.91 4.56
CA ALA A 276 -1.61 -19.87 4.45
C ALA A 276 -0.50 -20.27 3.44
N GLU A 277 0.10 -21.45 3.63
CA GLU A 277 1.09 -22.02 2.72
C GLU A 277 0.52 -22.18 1.30
N SER A 278 -0.70 -22.70 1.17
CA SER A 278 -1.36 -22.86 -0.14
C SER A 278 -1.55 -21.54 -0.88
N ALA A 279 -1.89 -20.46 -0.17
CA ALA A 279 -2.07 -19.14 -0.77
C ALA A 279 -0.72 -18.53 -1.21
N GLN A 280 0.34 -18.68 -0.42
CA GLN A 280 1.69 -18.26 -0.83
C GLN A 280 2.20 -19.04 -2.05
N VAL A 281 1.99 -20.35 -2.08
CA VAL A 281 2.32 -21.19 -3.24
C VAL A 281 1.56 -20.70 -4.48
N ALA A 282 0.26 -20.42 -4.37
CA ALA A 282 -0.54 -19.88 -5.47
C ALA A 282 -0.01 -18.52 -5.96
N ALA A 283 0.38 -17.62 -5.05
CA ALA A 283 0.98 -16.34 -5.40
C ALA A 283 2.27 -16.52 -6.21
N VAL A 284 3.18 -17.37 -5.73
CA VAL A 284 4.46 -17.68 -6.40
C VAL A 284 4.22 -18.33 -7.77
N GLU A 285 3.29 -19.27 -7.87
CA GLU A 285 2.94 -19.90 -9.13
C GLU A 285 2.42 -18.89 -10.16
N LEU A 286 1.52 -17.98 -9.75
CA LEU A 286 1.02 -16.93 -10.64
C LEU A 286 2.17 -16.05 -11.15
N CYS A 287 3.08 -15.63 -10.25
CA CYS A 287 4.26 -14.86 -10.61
C CYS A 287 5.15 -15.59 -11.62
N LEU A 288 5.50 -16.85 -11.36
CA LEU A 288 6.40 -17.62 -12.22
C LEU A 288 5.75 -18.00 -13.56
N LYS A 289 4.46 -18.35 -13.56
CA LYS A 289 3.69 -18.62 -14.79
C LYS A 289 3.64 -17.38 -15.68
N GLU A 290 3.36 -16.22 -15.11
CA GLU A 290 3.29 -14.97 -15.87
C GLU A 290 4.69 -14.49 -16.31
N LEU A 291 5.72 -14.64 -15.47
CA LEU A 291 7.11 -14.37 -15.84
C LEU A 291 7.52 -15.19 -17.06
N ASN A 292 7.30 -16.51 -17.03
CA ASN A 292 7.62 -17.40 -18.14
C ASN A 292 6.81 -17.06 -19.40
N ARG A 293 5.52 -16.72 -19.25
CA ARG A 293 4.67 -16.30 -20.38
C ARG A 293 5.19 -15.03 -21.04
N ARG A 294 5.63 -14.05 -20.24
CA ARG A 294 6.17 -12.80 -20.78
C ARG A 294 7.48 -13.02 -21.50
N GLN A 295 8.37 -13.82 -20.92
CA GLN A 295 9.63 -14.21 -21.55
C GLN A 295 9.41 -14.93 -22.88
N SER A 296 8.48 -15.89 -22.95
CA SER A 296 8.21 -16.64 -24.18
C SER A 296 7.58 -15.79 -25.28
N LEU A 297 6.88 -14.71 -24.92
CA LEU A 297 6.28 -13.77 -25.86
C LEU A 297 7.16 -12.55 -26.17
N GLY A 298 8.35 -12.45 -25.58
CA GLY A 298 9.21 -11.26 -25.69
C GLY A 298 8.60 -10.00 -25.09
N LEU A 299 7.67 -10.14 -24.14
CA LEU A 299 7.06 -9.02 -23.43
C LEU A 299 8.00 -8.49 -22.33
N PRO A 300 7.90 -7.20 -21.96
CA PRO A 300 8.69 -6.64 -20.87
C PRO A 300 8.50 -7.40 -19.56
N VAL A 301 9.64 -7.68 -18.94
CA VAL A 301 9.78 -8.30 -17.62
C VAL A 301 10.62 -7.35 -16.78
N GLY A 302 10.11 -6.90 -15.63
CA GLY A 302 10.91 -6.09 -14.72
C GLY A 302 11.05 -4.61 -15.08
N GLU A 303 10.59 -4.15 -16.25
CA GLU A 303 10.54 -2.72 -16.53
C GLU A 303 9.52 -2.06 -15.62
N GLY A 304 10.03 -1.50 -14.51
CA GLY A 304 9.31 -0.57 -13.66
C GLY A 304 9.01 0.69 -14.45
N SER A 305 7.95 0.70 -15.25
CA SER A 305 7.36 1.97 -15.64
C SER A 305 6.98 2.71 -14.37
N ASN A 306 7.37 3.98 -14.25
CA ASN A 306 6.92 4.86 -13.16
C ASN A 306 5.37 4.98 -13.10
N ASP A 307 4.69 4.54 -14.15
CA ASP A 307 3.25 4.39 -14.19
C ASP A 307 2.82 3.06 -13.55
N ASN A 308 1.82 3.13 -12.66
CA ASN A 308 1.06 1.99 -12.09
C ASN A 308 0.37 1.08 -13.14
N ASP A 309 0.73 1.22 -14.41
CA ASP A 309 0.23 0.45 -15.56
C ASP A 309 0.99 -0.86 -15.79
N SER A 310 2.11 -1.09 -15.10
CA SER A 310 2.93 -2.27 -15.29
C SER A 310 2.51 -3.48 -14.44
N TRP A 311 2.77 -4.65 -15.02
CA TRP A 311 2.89 -5.92 -14.32
C TRP A 311 3.91 -5.85 -13.16
N LEU A 312 3.96 -6.89 -12.33
CA LEU A 312 4.93 -7.00 -11.25
C LEU A 312 6.37 -6.79 -11.76
N ASN A 313 7.13 -5.97 -11.04
CA ASN A 313 8.57 -5.85 -11.27
C ASN A 313 9.32 -7.06 -10.66
N LEU A 314 10.59 -7.23 -11.02
CA LEU A 314 11.39 -8.38 -10.57
C LEU A 314 11.54 -8.41 -9.05
N THR A 315 11.64 -7.24 -8.43
CA THR A 315 11.68 -7.11 -6.98
C THR A 315 10.39 -7.61 -6.31
N GLU A 316 9.21 -7.27 -6.81
CA GLU A 316 7.93 -7.74 -6.26
C GLU A 316 7.80 -9.28 -6.40
N ILE A 317 8.29 -9.86 -7.49
CA ILE A 317 8.35 -11.32 -7.67
C ILE A 317 9.32 -11.95 -6.67
N ALA A 318 10.50 -11.35 -6.48
CA ALA A 318 11.50 -11.81 -5.52
C ALA A 318 10.94 -11.81 -4.09
N THR A 319 10.16 -10.79 -3.71
CA THR A 319 9.48 -10.73 -2.40
C THR A 319 8.48 -11.88 -2.21
N ALA A 320 7.65 -12.18 -3.22
CA ALA A 320 6.72 -13.30 -3.12
C ALA A 320 7.45 -14.65 -2.93
N LEU A 321 8.58 -14.84 -3.62
CA LEU A 321 9.42 -16.03 -3.47
C LEU A 321 10.08 -16.10 -2.08
N SER A 322 10.62 -14.99 -1.58
CA SER A 322 11.27 -14.93 -0.28
C SER A 322 10.30 -15.17 0.86
N ASP A 323 9.05 -14.69 0.75
CA ASP A 323 8.03 -14.90 1.77
C ASP A 323 7.65 -16.39 1.89
N LEU A 324 7.48 -17.09 0.76
CA LEU A 324 7.23 -18.54 0.77
C LEU A 324 8.46 -19.31 1.28
N ALA A 325 9.67 -18.88 0.90
CA ALA A 325 10.91 -19.48 1.38
C ALA A 325 11.07 -19.32 2.90
N SER A 326 10.71 -18.16 3.45
CA SER A 326 10.68 -17.90 4.89
C SER A 326 9.69 -18.82 5.59
N THR A 327 8.47 -18.97 5.07
CA THR A 327 7.50 -19.93 5.62
C THR A 327 8.05 -21.36 5.61
N TYR A 328 8.71 -21.79 4.53
CA TYR A 328 9.38 -23.09 4.53
C TYR A 328 10.55 -23.19 5.49
N THR A 329 11.28 -22.11 5.73
CA THR A 329 12.36 -22.05 6.72
C THR A 329 11.80 -22.19 8.15
N ASP A 330 10.69 -21.51 8.46
CA ASP A 330 10.00 -21.61 9.75
C ASP A 330 9.43 -23.01 10.01
N GLN A 331 8.97 -23.68 8.94
CA GLN A 331 8.54 -25.08 8.97
C GLN A 331 9.71 -26.07 8.90
N GLU A 332 10.95 -25.56 8.89
CA GLU A 332 12.20 -26.31 8.75
C GLU A 332 12.27 -27.20 7.48
N LYS A 333 11.54 -26.85 6.42
CA LYS A 333 11.56 -27.45 5.07
C LYS A 333 12.62 -26.77 4.21
N TYR A 334 13.89 -26.86 4.64
CA TYR A 334 15.01 -26.12 4.03
C TYR A 334 15.27 -26.50 2.56
N ASP A 335 14.97 -27.74 2.19
CA ASP A 335 15.05 -28.25 0.82
C ASP A 335 14.09 -27.52 -0.15
N LEU A 336 12.95 -27.06 0.35
CA LEU A 336 12.01 -26.24 -0.41
C LEU A 336 12.34 -24.75 -0.35
N ALA A 337 12.86 -24.26 0.79
CA ALA A 337 13.20 -22.85 0.99
C ALA A 337 14.39 -22.38 0.13
N MET A 338 15.48 -23.15 0.12
CA MET A 338 16.73 -22.81 -0.57
C MET A 338 16.57 -22.43 -2.05
N PRO A 339 15.89 -23.24 -2.91
CA PRO A 339 15.72 -22.86 -4.32
C PRO A 339 14.91 -21.57 -4.50
N LEU A 340 13.97 -21.28 -3.61
CA LEU A 340 13.17 -20.05 -3.66
C LEU A 340 14.01 -18.83 -3.32
N TYR A 341 14.83 -18.88 -2.26
CA TYR A 341 15.76 -17.79 -1.92
C TYR A 341 16.78 -17.54 -3.04
N LEU A 342 17.37 -18.60 -3.60
CA LEU A 342 18.33 -18.47 -4.70
C LEU A 342 17.67 -17.86 -5.94
N ARG A 343 16.44 -18.28 -6.26
CA ARG A 343 15.68 -17.68 -7.38
C ARG A 343 15.35 -16.21 -7.11
N ALA A 344 14.92 -15.86 -5.91
CA ALA A 344 14.65 -14.47 -5.53
C ALA A 344 15.92 -13.60 -5.66
N LEU A 345 17.06 -14.13 -5.22
CA LEU A 345 18.35 -13.45 -5.30
C LEU A 345 18.80 -13.20 -6.74
N ASP A 346 18.58 -14.16 -7.64
CA ASP A 346 18.87 -13.99 -9.06
C ASP A 346 18.01 -12.90 -9.69
N LEU A 347 16.71 -12.84 -9.37
CA LEU A 347 15.82 -11.80 -9.88
C LEU A 347 16.24 -10.42 -9.39
N LEU A 348 16.60 -10.28 -8.10
CA LEU A 348 17.10 -9.01 -7.57
C LEU A 348 18.41 -8.58 -8.23
N ARG A 349 19.36 -9.50 -8.45
CA ARG A 349 20.61 -9.15 -9.14
C ARG A 349 20.38 -8.63 -10.56
N VAL A 350 19.40 -9.19 -11.27
CA VAL A 350 19.02 -8.70 -12.60
C VAL A 350 18.42 -7.30 -12.52
N ASP A 351 17.55 -7.05 -11.53
CA ASP A 351 16.88 -5.76 -11.32
C ASP A 351 17.86 -4.65 -10.88
N GLU A 352 18.78 -4.98 -9.97
CA GLU A 352 19.74 -4.07 -9.35
C GLU A 352 20.99 -3.78 -10.21
N GLY A 353 21.33 -4.71 -11.11
CA GLY A 353 22.59 -4.66 -11.86
C GLY A 353 23.81 -4.55 -10.94
N ASP A 354 24.63 -3.53 -11.15
CA ASP A 354 25.87 -3.29 -10.38
C ASP A 354 25.63 -2.54 -9.05
N SER A 355 24.38 -2.19 -8.72
CA SER A 355 24.02 -1.39 -7.54
C SER A 355 23.21 -2.19 -6.52
N PRO A 356 23.87 -3.06 -5.73
CA PRO A 356 23.15 -3.92 -4.78
C PRO A 356 22.41 -3.10 -3.72
N THR A 357 21.23 -3.57 -3.32
CA THR A 357 20.45 -2.97 -2.23
C THR A 357 20.41 -3.88 -0.99
N CYS A 358 19.83 -3.38 0.09
CA CYS A 358 19.66 -4.17 1.32
C CYS A 358 18.83 -5.43 1.13
N LYS A 359 17.97 -5.49 0.11
CA LYS A 359 17.20 -6.70 -0.24
C LYS A 359 18.13 -7.87 -0.62
N GLN A 360 19.22 -7.58 -1.33
CA GLN A 360 20.24 -8.58 -1.64
C GLN A 360 20.95 -9.08 -0.38
N VAL A 361 21.26 -8.17 0.56
CA VAL A 361 21.90 -8.50 1.85
C VAL A 361 21.02 -9.45 2.67
N VAL A 362 19.73 -9.15 2.76
CA VAL A 362 18.72 -9.98 3.45
C VAL A 362 18.71 -11.39 2.86
N LEU A 363 18.53 -11.54 1.54
CA LEU A 363 18.48 -12.87 0.91
C LEU A 363 19.77 -13.68 1.07
N LEU A 364 20.93 -13.02 1.01
CA LEU A 364 22.21 -13.69 1.25
C LEU A 364 22.30 -14.26 2.67
N ASN A 365 21.81 -13.51 3.65
CA ASN A 365 21.72 -13.98 5.03
C ASN A 365 20.67 -15.09 5.19
N ASP A 366 19.52 -14.99 4.52
CA ASP A 366 18.46 -16.00 4.63
C ASP A 366 18.89 -17.35 4.06
N VAL A 367 19.65 -17.35 2.96
CA VAL A 367 20.33 -18.54 2.45
C VAL A 367 21.26 -19.14 3.51
N ALA A 368 22.09 -18.30 4.16
CA ALA A 368 22.97 -18.78 5.22
C ALA A 368 22.19 -19.37 6.42
N SER A 369 21.10 -18.71 6.84
CA SER A 369 20.21 -19.16 7.92
C SER A 369 19.57 -20.52 7.59
N ALA A 370 19.03 -20.66 6.37
CA ALA A 370 18.43 -21.93 5.92
C ALA A 370 19.46 -23.07 5.87
N MET A 371 20.70 -22.80 5.44
CA MET A 371 21.77 -23.78 5.46
C MET A 371 22.20 -24.14 6.89
N ALA A 372 22.31 -23.16 7.80
CA ALA A 372 22.61 -23.38 9.21
C ALA A 372 21.54 -24.25 9.89
N GLY A 373 20.26 -24.02 9.56
CA GLY A 373 19.15 -24.86 9.99
C GLY A 373 19.21 -26.28 9.39
N GLN A 374 19.57 -26.41 8.11
CA GLN A 374 19.70 -27.70 7.44
C GLN A 374 20.79 -28.58 8.07
N VAL A 375 21.92 -28.00 8.49
CA VAL A 375 23.02 -28.71 9.13
C VAL A 375 22.62 -29.36 10.46
N GLN A 376 21.66 -28.77 11.16
CA GLN A 376 21.13 -29.28 12.43
C GLN A 376 20.23 -30.52 12.22
N LYS A 377 19.77 -30.77 10.99
CA LYS A 377 18.98 -31.95 10.64
C LYS A 377 19.85 -33.15 10.22
N PRO A 378 19.30 -34.38 10.29
CA PRO A 378 19.98 -35.56 9.75
C PRO A 378 20.27 -35.42 8.26
N ILE A 379 21.54 -35.54 7.87
CA ILE A 379 22.00 -35.45 6.48
C ILE A 379 21.95 -36.83 5.83
N ARG A 380 21.24 -36.94 4.69
CA ARG A 380 21.19 -38.15 3.87
C ARG A 380 22.24 -38.07 2.77
N ALA A 381 23.45 -38.53 3.07
CA ALA A 381 24.56 -38.61 2.12
C ALA A 381 25.39 -39.88 2.37
N PRO A 382 26.17 -40.37 1.38
CA PRO A 382 27.08 -41.50 1.57
C PRO A 382 28.08 -41.28 2.71
N ASP A 383 28.58 -40.05 2.85
CA ASP A 383 29.40 -39.60 3.98
C ASP A 383 28.76 -38.36 4.63
N PRO A 384 27.97 -38.53 5.70
CA PRO A 384 27.26 -37.42 6.34
C PRO A 384 28.17 -36.37 6.98
N ASP A 385 29.35 -36.75 7.48
CA ASP A 385 30.24 -35.82 8.19
C ASP A 385 30.97 -34.90 7.21
N ILE A 386 31.45 -35.46 6.09
CA ILE A 386 32.03 -34.65 5.01
C ILE A 386 30.96 -33.70 4.44
N ALA A 387 29.76 -34.22 4.16
CA ALA A 387 28.66 -33.39 3.65
C ALA A 387 28.28 -32.28 4.64
N ARG A 388 28.26 -32.58 5.95
CA ARG A 388 28.04 -31.58 6.99
C ARG A 388 29.08 -30.47 6.96
N GLY A 389 30.36 -30.83 6.89
CA GLY A 389 31.47 -29.88 6.80
C GLY A 389 31.33 -28.95 5.59
N GLN A 390 31.02 -29.52 4.43
CA GLN A 390 30.82 -28.76 3.19
C GLN A 390 29.65 -27.77 3.27
N ILE A 391 28.51 -28.19 3.84
CA ILE A 391 27.34 -27.30 4.01
C ILE A 391 27.68 -26.18 4.99
N ILE A 392 28.38 -26.46 6.10
CA ILE A 392 28.81 -25.43 7.05
C ILE A 392 29.74 -24.42 6.38
N ASP A 393 30.73 -24.88 5.62
CA ASP A 393 31.68 -23.99 4.96
C ASP A 393 31.01 -23.15 3.87
N ALA A 394 30.02 -23.70 3.16
CA ALA A 394 29.20 -22.94 2.22
C ALA A 394 28.30 -21.91 2.94
N ALA A 395 27.63 -22.29 4.03
CA ALA A 395 26.80 -21.39 4.84
C ALA A 395 27.62 -20.21 5.38
N ARG A 396 28.86 -20.46 5.81
CA ARG A 396 29.81 -19.42 6.25
C ARG A 396 30.10 -18.43 5.13
N GLN A 397 30.33 -18.92 3.91
CA GLN A 397 30.58 -18.06 2.75
C GLN A 397 29.36 -17.19 2.41
N TRP A 398 28.14 -17.72 2.53
CA TRP A 398 26.92 -16.94 2.32
C TRP A 398 26.73 -15.85 3.38
N ALA A 399 26.93 -16.18 4.67
CA ALA A 399 26.86 -15.21 5.76
C ALA A 399 27.91 -14.11 5.59
N GLN A 400 29.16 -14.48 5.29
CA GLN A 400 30.23 -13.51 5.04
C GLN A 400 29.91 -12.63 3.82
N LYS A 401 29.39 -13.21 2.74
CA LYS A 401 29.00 -12.46 1.55
C LYS A 401 27.88 -11.46 1.82
N SER A 402 26.94 -11.77 2.70
CA SER A 402 25.91 -10.81 3.15
C SER A 402 26.57 -9.58 3.78
N ILE A 403 27.51 -9.78 4.71
CA ILE A 403 28.27 -8.72 5.38
C ILE A 403 29.11 -7.92 4.37
N ASP A 404 29.81 -8.59 3.46
CA ASP A 404 30.67 -7.94 2.46
C ASP A 404 29.87 -7.11 1.43
N VAL A 405 28.67 -7.56 1.06
CA VAL A 405 27.74 -6.77 0.23
C VAL A 405 27.24 -5.57 1.01
N ALA A 406 26.79 -5.76 2.25
CA ALA A 406 26.31 -4.67 3.10
C ALA A 406 27.37 -3.58 3.30
N ALA A 407 28.65 -3.95 3.47
CA ALA A 407 29.75 -3.01 3.65
C ALA A 407 29.95 -2.06 2.46
N ARG A 408 29.46 -2.42 1.27
CA ARG A 408 29.54 -1.59 0.05
C ARG A 408 28.32 -0.68 -0.14
N ILE A 409 27.26 -0.88 0.62
CA ILE A 409 26.01 -0.11 0.51
C ILE A 409 26.07 1.05 1.51
N GLN A 410 25.90 2.26 0.99
CA GLN A 410 25.93 3.50 1.77
C GLN A 410 24.56 4.19 1.81
N PRO A 411 24.30 5.05 2.81
CA PRO A 411 23.12 5.91 2.80
C PRO A 411 23.04 6.75 1.52
N PRO A 412 21.83 7.01 0.97
CA PRO A 412 20.52 6.72 1.55
C PRO A 412 19.97 5.32 1.23
N ILE A 413 20.70 4.50 0.47
CA ILE A 413 20.25 3.14 0.08
C ILE A 413 20.37 2.18 1.26
N ARG A 414 21.40 2.36 2.10
CA ARG A 414 21.55 1.60 3.34
C ARG A 414 20.43 1.97 4.31
N ASP A 415 19.70 0.96 4.75
CA ASP A 415 18.63 1.05 5.75
C ASP A 415 18.80 -0.01 6.84
N GLN A 416 17.80 -0.09 7.72
CA GLN A 416 17.76 -1.03 8.85
C GLN A 416 17.79 -2.50 8.40
N ASP A 417 17.37 -2.83 7.18
CA ASP A 417 17.38 -4.21 6.69
C ASP A 417 18.82 -4.69 6.46
N CYS A 418 19.69 -3.83 5.89
CA CYS A 418 21.12 -4.13 5.81
C CYS A 418 21.74 -4.35 7.20
N ASP A 419 21.41 -3.44 8.13
CA ASP A 419 22.01 -3.42 9.47
C ASP A 419 21.61 -4.64 10.30
N SER A 420 20.32 -4.95 10.36
CA SER A 420 19.79 -6.13 11.05
C SER A 420 20.26 -7.44 10.40
N SER A 421 20.39 -7.48 9.07
CA SER A 421 20.97 -8.63 8.37
C SER A 421 22.44 -8.85 8.69
N CYS A 422 23.23 -7.78 8.91
CA CYS A 422 24.62 -7.92 9.37
C CYS A 422 24.69 -8.55 10.77
N VAL A 423 23.78 -8.18 11.68
CA VAL A 423 23.67 -8.81 13.00
C VAL A 423 23.35 -10.30 12.85
N ALA A 424 22.33 -10.64 12.06
CA ALA A 424 21.91 -12.02 11.83
C ALA A 424 23.01 -12.86 11.17
N ALA A 425 23.69 -12.32 10.15
CA ALA A 425 24.78 -13.01 9.45
C ALA A 425 25.96 -13.27 10.40
N THR A 426 26.32 -12.29 11.24
CA THR A 426 27.38 -12.45 12.25
C THR A 426 27.00 -13.49 13.30
N TYR A 427 25.73 -13.50 13.73
CA TYR A 427 25.22 -14.53 14.63
C TYR A 427 25.28 -15.93 14.00
N ASN A 428 24.89 -16.06 12.73
CA ASN A 428 24.98 -17.32 11.97
C ASN A 428 26.43 -17.83 11.87
N LEU A 429 27.43 -16.94 11.70
CA LEU A 429 28.85 -17.33 11.76
C LEU A 429 29.22 -17.95 13.10
N GLY A 430 28.65 -17.43 14.20
CA GLY A 430 28.79 -17.98 15.54
C GLY A 430 28.17 -19.38 15.68
N GLU A 431 26.94 -19.58 15.19
CA GLU A 431 26.27 -20.89 15.21
C GLU A 431 27.02 -21.94 14.41
N LEU A 432 27.50 -21.57 13.22
CA LEU A 432 28.29 -22.45 12.37
C LEU A 432 29.64 -22.81 13.00
N ALA A 433 30.26 -21.90 13.74
CA ALA A 433 31.47 -22.18 14.51
C ALA A 433 31.19 -23.11 15.71
N GLU A 434 30.06 -22.91 16.40
CA GLU A 434 29.61 -23.79 17.50
C GLU A 434 29.38 -25.22 16.99
N LEU A 435 28.74 -25.38 15.82
CA LEU A 435 28.51 -26.69 15.17
C LEU A 435 29.81 -27.41 14.77
N GLN A 436 30.91 -26.68 14.59
CA GLN A 436 32.25 -27.25 14.35
C GLN A 436 33.06 -27.44 15.64
N ASN A 437 32.45 -27.28 16.83
CA ASN A 437 33.12 -27.30 18.13
C ASN A 437 34.24 -26.25 18.28
N LYS A 438 34.17 -25.14 17.53
CA LYS A 438 35.11 -24.03 17.61
C LYS A 438 34.61 -22.97 18.61
N THR A 439 34.49 -23.36 19.88
CA THR A 439 33.82 -22.55 20.92
C THR A 439 34.36 -21.11 21.04
N LYS A 440 35.68 -20.92 21.00
CA LYS A 440 36.29 -19.58 21.07
C LYS A 440 35.94 -18.69 19.87
N GLU A 441 35.83 -19.30 18.69
CA GLU A 441 35.44 -18.58 17.48
C GLU A 441 33.95 -18.22 17.54
N ALA A 442 33.10 -19.15 18.00
CA ALA A 442 31.69 -18.90 18.23
C ALA A 442 31.44 -17.76 19.23
N GLU A 443 32.12 -17.78 20.38
CA GLU A 443 32.05 -16.73 21.39
C GLU A 443 32.41 -15.36 20.82
N ARG A 444 33.47 -15.27 20.02
CA ARG A 444 33.86 -14.03 19.33
C ARG A 444 32.75 -13.50 18.44
N TYR A 445 32.19 -14.34 17.56
CA TYR A 445 31.13 -13.91 16.65
C TYR A 445 29.85 -13.51 17.39
N TYR A 446 29.44 -14.24 18.42
CA TYR A 446 28.27 -13.85 19.20
C TYR A 446 28.48 -12.53 19.95
N ALA A 447 29.69 -12.27 20.47
CA ALA A 447 30.02 -10.99 21.09
C ALA A 447 29.99 -9.83 20.07
N GLU A 448 30.48 -10.06 18.86
CA GLU A 448 30.42 -9.11 17.75
C GLU A 448 28.97 -8.83 17.34
N ALA A 449 28.16 -9.88 17.13
CA ALA A 449 26.74 -9.75 16.82
C ALA A 449 25.99 -8.95 17.90
N LYS A 450 26.27 -9.20 19.18
CA LYS A 450 25.72 -8.42 20.30
C LYS A 450 26.12 -6.95 20.23
N SER A 451 27.40 -6.67 19.96
CA SER A 451 27.90 -5.29 19.84
C SER A 451 27.22 -4.54 18.70
N LEU A 452 27.04 -5.19 17.55
CA LEU A 452 26.30 -4.63 16.41
C LEU A 452 24.83 -4.36 16.80
N ALA A 453 24.17 -5.34 17.42
CA ALA A 453 22.77 -5.20 17.83
C ALA A 453 22.55 -4.06 18.84
N LEU A 454 23.48 -3.89 19.79
CA LEU A 454 23.47 -2.76 20.74
C LEU A 454 23.59 -1.41 20.04
N GLY A 455 24.49 -1.30 19.05
CA GLY A 455 24.65 -0.09 18.25
C GLY A 455 23.37 0.31 17.48
N LEU A 456 22.53 -0.67 17.16
CA LEU A 456 21.29 -0.50 16.41
C LEU A 456 20.03 -0.40 17.29
N SER A 457 20.17 -0.55 18.62
CA SER A 457 19.02 -0.75 19.53
C SER A 457 18.09 -1.91 19.09
N PHE A 458 18.68 -2.97 18.55
CA PHE A 458 17.94 -4.14 18.06
C PHE A 458 17.78 -5.19 19.17
N GLU A 459 16.75 -5.01 20.01
CA GLU A 459 16.51 -5.81 21.22
C GLU A 459 16.48 -7.32 21.00
N GLU A 460 15.85 -7.77 19.91
CA GLU A 460 15.79 -9.20 19.58
C GLU A 460 17.19 -9.76 19.27
N GLY A 461 18.00 -9.04 18.50
CA GLY A 461 19.40 -9.39 18.24
C GLY A 461 20.25 -9.46 19.51
N ILE A 462 20.05 -8.52 20.44
CA ILE A 462 20.75 -8.48 21.74
C ILE A 462 20.40 -9.74 22.54
N ALA A 463 19.10 -10.02 22.68
CA ALA A 463 18.61 -11.17 23.46
C ALA A 463 19.10 -12.51 22.89
N MET A 464 19.10 -12.66 21.55
CA MET A 464 19.61 -13.87 20.88
C MET A 464 21.10 -14.07 21.15
N ALA A 465 21.91 -13.02 20.93
CA ALA A 465 23.36 -13.09 21.14
C ALA A 465 23.71 -13.34 22.62
N ASP A 466 22.97 -12.76 23.57
CA ASP A 466 23.16 -13.02 25.00
C ASP A 466 22.89 -14.47 25.38
N ASN A 467 21.83 -15.06 24.84
CA ASN A 467 21.51 -16.47 25.10
C ASN A 467 22.57 -17.39 24.50
N ALA A 468 23.08 -17.08 23.31
CA ALA A 468 24.15 -17.85 22.68
C ALA A 468 25.48 -17.74 23.43
N LEU A 469 25.87 -16.53 23.85
CA LEU A 469 27.07 -16.30 24.67
C LEU A 469 27.00 -17.11 25.97
N LYS A 470 25.89 -17.02 26.72
CA LYS A 470 25.70 -17.83 27.93
C LYS A 470 25.88 -19.31 27.66
N ARG A 471 25.35 -19.81 26.54
CA ARG A 471 25.44 -21.23 26.15
C ARG A 471 26.87 -21.68 25.84
N VAL A 472 27.68 -20.86 25.17
CA VAL A 472 29.06 -21.24 24.81
C VAL A 472 30.08 -20.99 25.91
N THR A 473 29.83 -20.07 26.85
CA THR A 473 30.75 -19.80 27.97
C THR A 473 30.52 -20.69 29.19
N THR A 474 29.39 -21.39 29.25
CA THR A 474 29.06 -22.30 30.38
C THR A 474 29.31 -23.78 30.08
N LYS A 475 29.63 -24.12 28.83
CA LYS A 475 30.17 -25.43 28.42
C LYS A 475 31.65 -25.50 28.74
#